data_AF-A0A1F8WYA6-F1
#
_entry.id   AF-A0A1F8WYA6-F1
#
_cell.length_a   1.000
_cell.length_b   1.000
_cell.length_c   1.000
_cell.angle_alpha   90.00
_cell.angle_beta   90.00
_cell.angle_gamma   90.00
#
_symmetry.space_group_name_H-M   'P 1'
#
loop_
_entity.id
_entity.type
_entity.pdbx_description
1 polymer ?
#
loop_
_entity_poly.entity_id
_entity_poly.type
_entity_poly.pdbx_seq_one_letter_code
_entity_poly.pdbx_strand_id
1 'polypeptide(L)'
;MKTSPRKITSGAGALFTLLFLLFSLAGCGESFDEIINADLPPKKTDDFGQADDYYEKFYKEMSNRAVFKRGTSDIRALDSLPKDPAGNVNWTAAVVNGYINPKGSLDPGVEEEPPLRLNIFIEAKVPLMANVMFPHSIHTYWLSCNNCHPKIFIPEAGANPITMDEIFKGQWCGRCHGKVAFTFWPRENCIRCHIVLKGQSLEKERWK
;
A
#
# COMPACT_ATOMS: atom_id res chain seq x y z
N MET A 1 20.38 -78.43 -29.10
CA MET A 1 19.55 -78.25 -27.89
C MET A 1 18.69 -77.01 -28.08
N LYS A 2 17.37 -77.15 -28.19
CA LYS A 2 16.39 -76.07 -28.39
C LYS A 2 16.11 -75.38 -27.05
N THR A 3 16.15 -74.05 -26.98
CA THR A 3 15.33 -73.28 -26.03
C THR A 3 14.90 -71.93 -26.63
N SER A 4 13.62 -71.62 -26.39
CA SER A 4 12.76 -70.59 -26.98
C SER A 4 12.95 -69.21 -26.34
N PRO A 5 12.69 -68.08 -27.04
CA PRO A 5 12.51 -66.80 -26.39
C PRO A 5 11.15 -66.76 -25.67
N ARG A 6 11.13 -66.29 -24.41
CA ARG A 6 9.90 -66.04 -23.65
C ARG A 6 9.25 -64.75 -24.15
N LYS A 7 7.97 -64.85 -24.54
CA LYS A 7 7.05 -63.72 -24.68
C LYS A 7 6.89 -63.03 -23.33
N ILE A 8 7.13 -61.72 -23.26
CA ILE A 8 6.69 -60.87 -22.14
C ILE A 8 5.35 -60.28 -22.58
N THR A 9 4.30 -60.66 -21.86
CA THR A 9 2.93 -60.22 -22.07
C THR A 9 2.75 -58.79 -21.56
N SER A 10 2.12 -57.97 -22.40
CA SER A 10 1.58 -56.64 -22.08
C SER A 10 0.66 -56.70 -20.85
N GLY A 11 0.90 -55.86 -19.86
CA GLY A 11 0.04 -55.78 -18.68
C GLY A 11 0.55 -54.87 -17.57
N ALA A 12 0.89 -53.61 -17.86
CA ALA A 12 1.19 -52.62 -16.81
C ALA A 12 0.97 -51.16 -17.28
N GLY A 13 0.06 -50.90 -18.23
CA GLY A 13 -0.15 -49.57 -18.80
C GLY A 13 -1.24 -48.71 -18.14
N ALA A 14 -2.01 -49.24 -17.19
CA ALA A 14 -3.26 -48.60 -16.75
C ALA A 14 -3.27 -48.09 -15.30
N LEU A 15 -2.23 -48.36 -14.47
CA LEU A 15 -2.21 -47.91 -13.07
C LEU A 15 -1.39 -46.64 -12.82
N PHE A 16 -0.50 -46.24 -13.73
CA PHE A 16 0.34 -45.06 -13.53
C PHE A 16 -0.32 -43.74 -13.97
N THR A 17 -1.40 -43.81 -14.76
CA THR A 17 -2.15 -42.65 -15.24
C THR A 17 -3.23 -42.17 -14.27
N LEU A 18 -3.66 -42.98 -13.29
CA LEU A 18 -4.63 -42.56 -12.28
C LEU A 18 -4.00 -41.85 -11.06
N LEU A 19 -2.70 -42.06 -10.79
CA LEU A 19 -2.03 -41.39 -9.66
C LEU A 19 -1.63 -39.94 -9.98
N PHE A 20 -1.47 -39.59 -11.26
CA PHE A 20 -1.21 -38.22 -11.69
C PHE A 20 -2.49 -37.35 -11.74
N LEU A 21 -3.67 -37.96 -11.75
CA LEU A 21 -4.97 -37.27 -11.72
C LEU A 21 -5.44 -36.92 -10.29
N LEU A 22 -4.85 -37.53 -9.27
CA LEU A 22 -5.13 -37.23 -7.85
C LEU A 22 -4.25 -36.10 -7.29
N PHE A 23 -3.12 -35.78 -7.95
CA PHE A 23 -2.24 -34.69 -7.50
C PHE A 23 -2.62 -33.30 -8.03
N SER A 24 -3.63 -33.21 -8.89
CA SER A 24 -4.19 -31.92 -9.36
C SER A 24 -5.29 -31.36 -8.46
N LEU A 25 -5.75 -32.11 -7.45
CA LEU A 25 -6.83 -31.70 -6.53
C LEU A 25 -6.33 -31.21 -5.17
N ALA A 26 -5.03 -31.28 -4.90
CA ALA A 26 -4.40 -30.65 -3.75
C ALA A 26 -3.52 -29.47 -4.18
N GLY A 27 -3.94 -28.77 -5.24
CA GLY A 27 -3.39 -27.46 -5.55
C GLY A 27 -3.73 -26.52 -4.41
N CYS A 28 -2.71 -26.05 -3.70
CA CYS A 28 -2.78 -24.93 -2.77
C CYS A 28 -3.57 -23.80 -3.43
N GLY A 29 -4.81 -23.62 -3.00
CA GLY A 29 -5.73 -22.65 -3.54
C GLY A 29 -6.47 -22.02 -2.38
N GLU A 30 -5.73 -21.37 -1.48
CA GLU A 30 -6.33 -20.19 -0.84
C GLU A 30 -6.67 -19.26 -2.00
N SER A 31 -7.96 -19.12 -2.27
CA SER A 31 -8.43 -18.30 -3.37
C SER A 31 -7.87 -16.91 -3.18
N PHE A 32 -7.22 -16.37 -4.20
CA PHE A 32 -6.71 -15.00 -4.20
C PHE A 32 -7.82 -13.98 -3.78
N ASP A 33 -9.08 -14.35 -4.01
CA ASP A 33 -10.30 -13.66 -3.61
C ASP A 33 -10.47 -13.51 -2.07
N GLU A 34 -9.86 -14.39 -1.26
CA GLU A 34 -9.87 -14.24 0.21
C GLU A 34 -8.89 -13.16 0.70
N ILE A 35 -7.81 -12.92 -0.05
CA ILE A 35 -6.75 -11.96 0.28
C ILE A 35 -7.10 -10.56 -0.26
N ILE A 36 -7.70 -10.49 -1.45
CA ILE A 36 -8.15 -9.24 -2.08
C ILE A 36 -9.63 -9.40 -2.43
N ASN A 37 -10.50 -9.10 -1.47
CA ASN A 37 -11.94 -9.08 -1.72
C ASN A 37 -12.38 -7.67 -2.10
N ALA A 38 -12.48 -7.42 -3.41
CA ALA A 38 -12.96 -6.14 -3.95
C ALA A 38 -14.45 -5.88 -3.69
N ASP A 39 -15.21 -6.91 -3.28
CA ASP A 39 -16.62 -6.79 -2.91
C ASP A 39 -16.81 -6.43 -1.43
N LEU A 40 -15.75 -6.47 -0.61
CA LEU A 40 -15.80 -5.89 0.73
C LEU A 40 -16.00 -4.38 0.57
N PRO A 41 -16.98 -3.78 1.29
CA PRO A 41 -17.15 -2.34 1.25
C PRO A 41 -15.80 -1.69 1.56
N PRO A 42 -15.34 -0.70 0.77
CA PRO A 42 -14.07 -0.04 1.02
C PRO A 42 -14.02 0.31 2.49
N LYS A 43 -12.92 0.00 3.20
CA LYS A 43 -12.78 0.26 4.63
C LYS A 43 -13.26 1.68 4.87
N LYS A 44 -14.51 1.80 5.34
CA LYS A 44 -15.22 3.09 5.34
C LYS A 44 -14.44 3.90 6.34
N THR A 45 -13.60 4.80 5.84
CA THR A 45 -13.35 6.05 6.53
C THR A 45 -14.73 6.69 6.52
N ASP A 46 -15.46 6.46 7.60
CA ASP A 46 -16.60 7.24 8.06
C ASP A 46 -16.76 8.52 7.23
N ASP A 47 -17.88 8.56 6.47
CA ASP A 47 -18.39 9.65 5.64
C ASP A 47 -17.45 10.86 5.55
N PHE A 48 -16.91 11.13 4.35
CA PHE A 48 -16.16 12.33 3.95
C PHE A 48 -17.03 13.61 4.10
N GLY A 49 -17.68 13.76 5.25
CA GLY A 49 -18.65 14.76 5.62
C GLY A 49 -17.92 16.08 5.82
N GLN A 50 -18.37 17.08 5.06
CA GLN A 50 -17.93 18.47 5.04
C GLN A 50 -16.39 18.65 5.05
N ALA A 51 -15.87 19.11 3.91
CA ALA A 51 -14.43 19.34 3.67
C ALA A 51 -13.80 20.48 4.51
N ASP A 52 -13.97 20.48 5.82
CA ASP A 52 -13.32 21.40 6.76
C ASP A 52 -12.01 20.80 7.32
N ASP A 53 -11.95 19.49 7.55
CA ASP A 53 -10.77 18.69 7.98
C ASP A 53 -9.68 18.56 6.87
N TYR A 54 -8.40 18.60 7.25
CA TYR A 54 -7.24 18.39 6.37
C TYR A 54 -7.14 17.00 5.75
N TYR A 55 -7.75 15.97 6.37
CA TYR A 55 -7.87 14.64 5.78
C TYR A 55 -8.63 14.66 4.46
N GLU A 56 -9.80 15.31 4.45
CA GLU A 56 -10.61 15.43 3.24
C GLU A 56 -9.87 16.14 2.13
N LYS A 57 -9.20 17.25 2.48
CA LYS A 57 -8.40 18.02 1.54
C LYS A 57 -7.25 17.17 0.98
N PHE A 58 -6.57 16.41 1.83
CA PHE A 58 -5.49 15.50 1.41
C PHE A 58 -6.01 14.43 0.46
N TYR A 59 -7.06 13.70 0.84
CA TYR A 59 -7.60 12.61 0.04
C TYR A 59 -8.19 13.08 -1.28
N LYS A 60 -8.94 14.19 -1.26
CA LYS A 60 -9.44 14.83 -2.47
C LYS A 60 -8.31 15.22 -3.42
N GLU A 61 -7.25 15.83 -2.91
CA GLU A 61 -6.10 16.21 -3.73
C GLU A 61 -5.39 14.98 -4.32
N MET A 62 -5.19 13.93 -3.52
CA MET A 62 -4.57 12.69 -3.99
C MET A 62 -5.39 11.97 -5.05
N SER A 63 -6.73 11.99 -4.92
CA SER A 63 -7.65 11.46 -5.93
C SER A 63 -7.71 12.33 -7.18
N ASN A 64 -7.69 13.66 -7.05
CA ASN A 64 -7.69 14.56 -8.22
C ASN A 64 -6.42 14.44 -9.06
N ARG A 65 -5.27 14.16 -8.43
CA ARG A 65 -3.99 13.93 -9.11
C ARG A 65 -3.92 12.55 -9.79
N ALA A 66 -4.88 11.67 -9.52
CA ALA A 66 -4.91 10.34 -10.09
C ALA A 66 -5.50 10.34 -11.50
N VAL A 67 -4.85 9.62 -12.42
CA VAL A 67 -5.36 9.43 -13.79
C VAL A 67 -5.42 7.95 -14.09
N PHE A 68 -6.53 7.51 -14.70
CA PHE A 68 -6.64 6.13 -15.18
C PHE A 68 -5.91 5.98 -16.51
N LYS A 69 -4.86 5.16 -16.53
CA LYS A 69 -4.11 4.83 -17.76
C LYS A 69 -4.01 3.31 -17.86
N ARG A 70 -4.80 2.72 -18.76
CA ARG A 70 -4.78 1.27 -19.03
C ARG A 70 -3.59 0.89 -19.89
N GLY A 71 -3.02 -0.29 -19.64
CA GLY A 71 -1.98 -0.89 -20.47
C GLY A 71 -0.62 -0.20 -20.39
N THR A 72 -0.36 0.55 -19.31
CA THR A 72 0.91 1.28 -19.13
C THR A 72 1.83 0.65 -18.10
N SER A 73 1.41 -0.43 -17.43
CA SER A 73 2.26 -1.16 -16.48
C SER A 73 2.74 -2.48 -17.06
N ASP A 74 3.99 -2.84 -16.75
CA ASP A 74 4.54 -4.17 -17.08
C ASP A 74 3.76 -5.30 -16.39
N ILE A 75 3.14 -4.99 -15.24
CA ILE A 75 2.26 -5.88 -14.50
C ILE A 75 0.81 -5.55 -14.87
N ARG A 76 0.18 -6.42 -15.67
CA ARG A 76 -1.22 -6.26 -16.13
C ARG A 76 -2.22 -6.04 -15.00
N ALA A 77 -2.02 -6.66 -13.84
CA ALA A 77 -2.89 -6.49 -12.68
C ALA A 77 -2.93 -5.03 -12.16
N LEU A 78 -1.90 -4.23 -12.47
CA LEU A 78 -1.82 -2.83 -12.03
C LEU A 78 -2.47 -1.86 -13.03
N ASP A 79 -2.84 -2.30 -14.24
CA ASP A 79 -3.41 -1.44 -15.28
C ASP A 79 -4.80 -0.89 -14.93
N SER A 80 -5.51 -1.57 -14.03
CA SER A 80 -6.82 -1.16 -13.52
C SER A 80 -6.72 -0.24 -12.31
N LEU A 81 -5.52 0.18 -11.90
CA LEU A 81 -5.34 1.06 -10.75
C LEU A 81 -5.05 2.50 -11.18
N PRO A 82 -5.51 3.50 -10.39
CA PRO A 82 -5.17 4.90 -10.63
C PRO A 82 -3.67 5.11 -10.67
N LYS A 83 -3.20 5.96 -11.60
CA LYS A 83 -1.79 6.31 -11.74
C LYS A 83 -1.52 7.72 -11.23
N ASP A 84 -0.33 7.94 -10.71
CA ASP A 84 0.19 9.27 -10.41
C ASP A 84 0.70 9.97 -11.70
N PRO A 85 1.07 11.26 -11.64
CA PRO A 85 1.56 11.97 -12.83
C PRO A 85 2.78 11.33 -13.48
N ALA A 86 3.61 10.61 -12.72
CA ALA A 86 4.77 9.88 -13.21
C ALA A 86 4.40 8.51 -13.83
N GLY A 87 3.12 8.12 -13.81
CA GLY A 87 2.63 6.86 -14.39
C GLY A 87 2.69 5.66 -13.43
N ASN A 88 3.16 5.84 -12.20
CA ASN A 88 3.20 4.79 -11.20
C ASN A 88 1.82 4.61 -10.54
N VAL A 89 1.57 3.47 -9.91
CA VAL A 89 0.32 3.26 -9.16
C VAL A 89 0.21 4.29 -8.02
N ASN A 90 -0.91 5.01 -7.99
CA ASN A 90 -1.28 5.86 -6.87
C ASN A 90 -2.06 5.04 -5.84
N TRP A 91 -1.33 4.37 -4.95
CA TRP A 91 -1.89 3.48 -3.92
C TRP A 91 -2.89 4.20 -3.00
N THR A 92 -2.63 5.46 -2.65
CA THR A 92 -3.56 6.26 -1.84
C THR A 92 -4.89 6.44 -2.55
N ALA A 93 -4.88 6.86 -3.82
CA ALA A 93 -6.10 7.02 -4.60
C ALA A 93 -6.79 5.67 -4.85
N ALA A 94 -6.04 4.57 -4.98
CA ALA A 94 -6.63 3.25 -5.14
C ALA A 94 -7.44 2.84 -3.91
N VAL A 95 -6.90 3.06 -2.71
CA VAL A 95 -7.59 2.78 -1.44
C VAL A 95 -8.79 3.72 -1.24
N VAL A 96 -8.56 5.03 -1.33
CA VAL A 96 -9.58 6.06 -1.04
C VAL A 96 -10.78 5.95 -1.97
N ASN A 97 -10.55 5.60 -3.24
CA ASN A 97 -11.63 5.43 -4.21
C ASN A 97 -12.18 3.99 -4.26
N GLY A 98 -11.74 3.10 -3.36
CA GLY A 98 -12.28 1.75 -3.22
C GLY A 98 -11.87 0.74 -4.29
N TYR A 99 -10.79 0.98 -5.04
CA TYR A 99 -10.25 0.01 -6.00
C TYR A 99 -9.57 -1.18 -5.33
N ILE A 100 -9.06 -0.99 -4.11
CA ILE A 100 -8.41 -2.03 -3.32
C ILE A 100 -8.85 -1.93 -1.86
N ASN A 101 -9.05 -3.09 -1.23
CA ASN A 101 -9.45 -3.19 0.17
C ASN A 101 -8.76 -4.40 0.83
N PRO A 102 -7.46 -4.30 1.16
CA PRO A 102 -6.74 -5.38 1.82
C PRO A 102 -7.31 -5.63 3.23
N LYS A 103 -7.27 -6.90 3.65
CA LYS A 103 -7.54 -7.26 5.05
C LYS A 103 -6.36 -6.85 5.95
N GLY A 104 -6.68 -6.49 7.19
CA GLY A 104 -5.67 -6.18 8.21
C GLY A 104 -4.92 -7.41 8.74
N SER A 105 -5.52 -8.60 8.61
CA SER A 105 -4.95 -9.88 9.04
C SER A 105 -5.36 -11.00 8.09
N LEU A 106 -4.52 -12.02 7.98
CA LEU A 106 -4.88 -13.28 7.31
C LEU A 106 -5.71 -14.17 8.24
N ASP A 107 -5.58 -13.99 9.56
CA ASP A 107 -6.34 -14.74 10.55
C ASP A 107 -7.77 -14.20 10.67
N PRO A 108 -8.81 -15.02 10.41
CA PRO A 108 -10.19 -14.57 10.34
C PRO A 108 -10.79 -14.14 11.69
N GLY A 109 -10.10 -14.42 12.81
CA GLY A 109 -10.55 -14.07 14.16
C GLY A 109 -9.95 -12.77 14.72
N VAL A 110 -9.10 -12.09 13.95
CA VAL A 110 -8.48 -10.84 14.39
C VAL A 110 -9.37 -9.67 13.98
N GLU A 111 -9.85 -8.91 14.97
CA GLU A 111 -10.59 -7.68 14.70
C GLU A 111 -9.70 -6.67 13.97
N GLU A 112 -10.21 -6.07 12.90
CA GLU A 112 -9.47 -5.07 12.16
C GLU A 112 -9.46 -3.73 12.91
N GLU A 113 -8.26 -3.26 13.26
CA GLU A 113 -8.11 -1.92 13.81
C GLU A 113 -8.37 -0.86 12.72
N PRO A 114 -9.15 0.19 13.00
CA PRO A 114 -9.36 1.28 12.07
C PRO A 114 -8.08 2.12 11.91
N PRO A 115 -7.86 2.76 10.74
CA PRO A 115 -6.69 3.62 10.55
C PRO A 115 -6.70 4.81 11.52
N LEU A 116 -5.52 5.17 12.04
CA LEU A 116 -5.38 6.26 13.01
C LEU A 116 -5.55 7.62 12.33
N ARG A 117 -6.59 8.36 12.71
CA ARG A 117 -6.82 9.75 12.27
C ARG A 117 -6.04 10.76 13.10
N LEU A 118 -4.70 10.73 13.02
CA LEU A 118 -3.81 11.77 13.56
C LEU A 118 -2.85 12.38 12.52
N ASN A 119 -2.92 13.70 12.32
CA ASN A 119 -2.01 14.42 11.41
C ASN A 119 -0.81 14.99 12.19
N ILE A 120 0.41 14.76 11.70
CA ILE A 120 1.62 15.38 12.23
C ILE A 120 2.11 16.44 11.26
N PHE A 121 2.31 17.64 11.78
CA PHE A 121 2.84 18.76 11.01
C PHE A 121 4.32 18.97 11.33
N ILE A 122 5.13 19.06 10.29
CA ILE A 122 6.58 19.23 10.40
C ILE A 122 6.95 20.52 9.68
N GLU A 123 7.56 21.44 10.42
CA GLU A 123 8.00 22.70 9.87
C GLU A 123 9.18 22.50 8.92
N ALA A 124 9.06 22.99 7.68
CA ALA A 124 10.18 22.99 6.76
C ALA A 124 11.21 24.07 7.16
N LYS A 125 12.47 23.68 7.35
CA LYS A 125 13.54 24.63 7.71
C LYS A 125 13.91 25.59 6.56
N VAL A 126 13.56 25.24 5.32
CA VAL A 126 13.77 26.09 4.14
C VAL A 126 12.64 27.13 4.05
N PRO A 127 12.92 28.45 4.05
CA PRO A 127 11.89 29.49 4.17
C PRO A 127 10.82 29.47 3.08
N LEU A 128 11.21 29.19 1.83
CA LEU A 128 10.31 29.17 0.67
C LEU A 128 9.62 27.82 0.46
N MET A 129 9.91 26.83 1.30
CA MET A 129 9.30 25.52 1.21
C MET A 129 8.09 25.45 2.14
N ALA A 130 6.97 24.92 1.63
CA ALA A 130 5.80 24.64 2.44
C ALA A 130 6.14 23.64 3.57
N ASN A 131 5.41 23.73 4.68
CA ASN A 131 5.48 22.75 5.75
C ASN A 131 4.94 21.39 5.28
N VAL A 132 5.39 20.35 5.96
CA VAL A 132 4.98 18.97 5.69
C VAL A 132 3.78 18.61 6.56
N MET A 133 2.84 17.88 5.98
CA MET A 133 1.82 17.14 6.72
C MET A 133 2.05 15.64 6.52
N PHE A 134 2.06 14.91 7.63
CA PHE A 134 2.17 13.47 7.70
C PHE A 134 0.85 12.90 8.25
N PRO A 135 0.02 12.27 7.39
CA PRO A 135 -1.24 11.67 7.83
C PRO A 135 -1.02 10.23 8.33
N HIS A 136 -1.29 9.95 9.60
CA HIS A 136 -1.20 8.57 10.10
C HIS A 136 -2.18 7.62 9.41
N SER A 137 -3.35 8.11 9.00
CA SER A 137 -4.43 7.27 8.47
C SER A 137 -3.97 6.40 7.30
N ILE A 138 -3.34 6.97 6.28
CA ILE A 138 -2.90 6.20 5.11
C ILE A 138 -1.70 5.30 5.41
N HIS A 139 -0.86 5.68 6.39
CA HIS A 139 0.28 4.87 6.80
C HIS A 139 -0.14 3.70 7.68
N THR A 140 -1.14 3.90 8.54
CA THR A 140 -1.72 2.88 9.43
C THR A 140 -2.82 2.06 8.77
N TYR A 141 -3.20 2.40 7.54
CA TYR A 141 -4.14 1.60 6.77
C TYR A 141 -3.60 0.18 6.52
N TRP A 142 -2.30 0.06 6.22
CA TRP A 142 -1.62 -1.21 5.93
C TRP A 142 -0.59 -1.60 7.00
N LEU A 143 -0.09 -0.64 7.78
CA LEU A 143 1.06 -0.85 8.68
C LEU A 143 0.63 -0.68 10.14
N SER A 144 1.26 -1.47 11.01
CA SER A 144 1.10 -1.32 12.45
C SER A 144 2.00 -0.21 13.01
N CYS A 145 1.70 0.26 14.22
CA CYS A 145 2.49 1.25 14.94
C CYS A 145 3.97 0.86 15.05
N ASN A 146 4.25 -0.43 15.24
CA ASN A 146 5.59 -0.97 15.46
C ASN A 146 6.46 -0.97 14.19
N ASN A 147 5.86 -0.79 13.00
CA ASN A 147 6.62 -0.59 11.77
C ASN A 147 7.44 0.72 11.82
N CYS A 148 6.93 1.72 12.56
CA CYS A 148 7.47 3.07 12.63
C CYS A 148 8.08 3.37 14.00
N HIS A 149 7.39 3.03 15.08
CA HIS A 149 7.76 3.41 16.44
C HIS A 149 8.31 2.22 17.24
N PRO A 150 9.26 2.45 18.18
CA PRO A 150 10.06 3.68 18.32
C PRO A 150 11.26 3.70 17.35
N LYS A 151 11.40 2.68 16.49
CA LYS A 151 12.64 2.41 15.75
C LYS A 151 13.01 3.48 14.72
N ILE A 152 12.02 4.00 14.00
CA ILE A 152 12.24 5.07 13.00
C ILE A 152 11.96 6.43 13.62
N PHE A 153 10.87 6.53 14.36
CA PHE A 153 10.42 7.79 14.95
C PHE A 153 10.16 7.60 16.44
N ILE A 154 10.54 8.60 17.23
CA ILE A 154 10.04 8.80 18.59
C ILE A 154 8.57 9.21 18.47
N PRO A 155 7.63 8.59 19.22
CA PRO A 155 6.19 8.90 19.17
C PRO A 155 5.87 10.22 19.89
N GLU A 156 6.57 11.29 19.50
CA GLU A 156 6.45 12.63 20.06
C GLU A 156 6.68 13.66 18.94
N ALA A 157 5.73 14.57 18.78
CA ALA A 157 5.79 15.60 17.74
C ALA A 157 6.95 16.57 18.01
N GLY A 158 7.80 16.79 17.02
CA GLY A 158 8.97 17.67 17.13
C GLY A 158 10.21 17.03 17.78
N ALA A 159 10.11 15.81 18.32
CA ALA A 159 11.27 15.12 18.92
C ALA A 159 12.26 14.55 17.90
N ASN A 160 11.86 14.43 16.63
CA ASN A 160 12.65 13.78 15.58
C ASN A 160 13.37 14.82 14.70
N PRO A 161 14.72 14.82 14.64
CA PRO A 161 15.50 15.82 13.89
C PRO A 161 15.54 15.53 12.37
N ILE A 162 14.38 15.45 11.73
CA ILE A 162 14.25 15.04 10.33
C ILE A 162 14.90 16.07 9.39
N THR A 163 15.74 15.59 8.47
CA THR A 163 16.30 16.40 7.37
C THR A 163 16.15 15.69 6.02
N MET A 164 16.07 16.47 4.93
CA MET A 164 16.03 15.90 3.57
C MET A 164 17.31 15.12 3.23
N ASP A 165 18.47 15.56 3.73
CA ASP A 165 19.73 14.84 3.51
C ASP A 165 19.72 13.43 4.11
N GLU A 166 19.13 13.27 5.30
CA GLU A 166 18.95 11.96 5.92
C GLU A 166 17.89 11.13 5.20
N ILE A 167 16.81 11.76 4.72
CA ILE A 167 15.80 11.11 3.89
C ILE A 167 16.42 10.53 2.62
N PHE A 168 17.27 11.30 1.92
CA PHE A 168 18.01 10.81 0.74
C PHE A 168 18.94 9.65 1.07
N LYS A 169 19.47 9.59 2.29
CA LYS A 169 20.29 8.47 2.81
C LYS A 169 19.45 7.28 3.30
N GLY A 170 18.14 7.31 3.11
CA GLY A 170 17.23 6.21 3.46
C GLY A 170 16.79 6.17 4.92
N GLN A 171 16.94 7.28 5.65
CA GLN A 171 16.40 7.46 7.01
C GLN A 171 14.99 8.08 6.96
N TRP A 172 14.30 8.08 8.11
CA TRP A 172 12.98 8.72 8.25
C TRP A 172 12.00 8.27 7.15
N CYS A 173 11.41 9.21 6.41
CA CYS A 173 10.52 8.97 5.27
C CYS A 173 11.19 8.12 4.18
N GLY A 174 12.50 8.30 3.97
CA GLY A 174 13.30 7.59 2.96
C GLY A 174 13.53 6.11 3.28
N ARG A 175 13.12 5.65 4.47
CA ARG A 175 13.10 4.22 4.79
C ARG A 175 12.12 3.46 3.89
N CYS A 176 11.05 4.13 3.44
CA CYS A 176 10.02 3.57 2.57
C CYS A 176 9.86 4.31 1.23
N HIS A 177 9.81 5.65 1.25
CA HIS A 177 9.66 6.47 0.04
C HIS A 177 10.90 6.38 -0.86
N GLY A 178 10.70 5.95 -2.11
CA GLY A 178 11.78 5.64 -3.05
C GLY A 178 12.23 4.18 -3.05
N LYS A 179 11.62 3.32 -2.22
CA LYS A 179 11.86 1.87 -2.19
C LYS A 179 10.57 1.09 -2.41
N VAL A 180 9.60 1.30 -1.52
CA VAL A 180 8.30 0.59 -1.51
C VAL A 180 7.11 1.54 -1.66
N ALA A 181 7.33 2.84 -1.47
CA ALA A 181 6.37 3.89 -1.72
C ALA A 181 6.91 4.86 -2.79
N PHE A 182 6.07 5.82 -3.21
CA PHE A 182 6.46 6.80 -4.21
C PHE A 182 7.79 7.48 -3.84
N THR A 183 8.58 7.78 -4.87
CA THR A 183 9.87 8.44 -4.71
C THR A 183 9.71 9.95 -4.50
N PHE A 184 10.59 10.55 -3.72
CA PHE A 184 10.68 12.01 -3.55
C PHE A 184 11.21 12.73 -4.81
N TRP A 185 11.74 11.99 -5.78
CA TRP A 185 12.19 12.48 -7.08
C TRP A 185 11.15 12.12 -8.17
N PRO A 186 10.93 12.94 -9.21
CA PRO A 186 11.52 14.25 -9.49
C PRO A 186 10.92 15.37 -8.62
N ARG A 187 11.32 16.63 -8.85
CA ARG A 187 10.93 17.81 -8.05
C ARG A 187 9.41 17.93 -7.86
N GLU A 188 8.65 17.45 -8.83
CA GLU A 188 7.19 17.42 -8.83
C GLU A 188 6.62 16.58 -7.68
N ASN A 189 7.41 15.68 -7.08
CA ASN A 189 6.99 14.90 -5.92
C ASN A 189 7.17 15.64 -4.58
N CYS A 190 7.85 16.79 -4.53
CA CYS A 190 8.00 17.58 -3.30
C CYS A 190 6.63 17.99 -2.74
N ILE A 191 5.69 18.36 -3.60
CA ILE A 191 4.32 18.79 -3.25
C ILE A 191 3.42 17.65 -2.77
N ARG A 192 3.93 16.42 -2.63
CA ARG A 192 3.18 15.31 -2.03
C ARG A 192 3.28 15.30 -0.51
N CYS A 193 4.35 15.88 0.03
CA CYS A 193 4.55 16.04 1.47
C CYS A 193 4.41 17.52 1.87
N HIS A 194 5.00 18.42 1.09
CA HIS A 194 5.04 19.86 1.36
C HIS A 194 3.75 20.55 0.87
N ILE A 195 2.67 20.40 1.63
CA ILE A 195 1.32 20.84 1.24
C ILE A 195 0.72 21.92 2.15
N VAL A 196 1.41 22.29 3.23
CA VAL A 196 0.93 23.30 4.18
C VAL A 196 1.70 24.60 3.99
N LEU A 197 1.04 25.67 3.54
CA LEU A 197 1.72 26.94 3.30
C LEU A 197 2.29 27.53 4.61
N LYS A 198 3.42 28.21 4.50
CA LYS A 198 4.00 28.97 5.62
C LYS A 198 3.01 30.03 6.10
N GLY A 199 2.84 30.14 7.42
CA GLY A 199 1.92 31.11 8.04
C GLY A 199 0.46 30.66 8.13
N GLN A 200 0.06 29.54 7.54
CA GLN A 200 -1.22 28.91 7.90
C GLN A 200 -1.09 28.37 9.34
N SER A 201 -1.78 29.00 10.30
CA SER A 201 -1.81 28.49 11.68
C SER A 201 -2.69 27.24 11.74
N LEU A 202 -2.09 26.14 12.19
CA LEU A 202 -2.77 24.84 12.33
C LEU A 202 -3.12 24.53 13.78
N GLU A 203 -3.22 25.57 14.61
CA GLU A 203 -3.55 25.47 16.04
C GLU A 203 -4.86 24.68 16.26
N LYS A 204 -5.80 24.78 15.31
CA LYS A 204 -7.08 24.06 15.32
C LYS A 204 -6.99 22.58 14.99
N GLU A 205 -5.90 22.13 14.36
CA GLU A 205 -5.69 20.76 13.85
C GLU A 205 -4.66 19.97 14.66
N ARG A 206 -3.95 20.61 15.61
CA ARG A 206 -2.97 19.93 16.49
C ARG A 206 -3.62 19.06 17.57
N TRP A 207 -4.93 19.15 17.78
CA TRP A 207 -5.62 18.64 18.97
C TRP A 207 -6.99 17.99 18.72
N LYS A 208 -7.33 17.67 17.48
CA LYS A 208 -8.43 16.74 17.19
C LYS A 208 -7.83 15.41 16.75
#